data_AF-A0A937DJC2-F1
#
_entry.id   AF-A0A937DJC2-F1
#
_cell.length_a   1.000
_cell.length_b   1.000
_cell.length_c   1.000
_cell.angle_alpha   90.00
_cell.angle_beta   90.00
_cell.angle_gamma   90.00
#
_symmetry.space_group_name_H-M   'P 1'
#
loop_
_entity.id
_entity.type
_entity.pdbx_description
1 polymer ?
#
loop_
_entity_poly.entity_id
_entity_poly.type
_entity_poly.pdbx_seq_one_letter_code
_entity_poly.pdbx_strand_id
1 'polypeptide(L)'
;MKTLEQMTNEQLTYLKQKWSAEAKELDRDIVRSEVRLTSRLSRQEMDQSEIDALKVDLANAESLLTHLVNTSAPQEMIDKQRALVDKIMIEVETESKGRNVLTDEEAYLQQVGIDELKLQKQYREDKITEIDTILAA
;
A
#
# COMPACT_ATOMS: atom_id res chain seq x y z
N MET A 1 -9.02 -1.02 -40.09
CA MET A 1 -8.08 -1.91 -39.37
C MET A 1 -8.42 -3.34 -39.81
N LYS A 2 -7.43 -4.18 -40.17
CA LYS A 2 -7.72 -5.60 -40.49
C LYS A 2 -8.13 -6.32 -39.20
N THR A 3 -9.13 -7.20 -39.27
CA THR A 3 -9.47 -8.11 -38.18
C THR A 3 -8.45 -9.25 -38.12
N LEU A 4 -8.38 -10.00 -37.00
CA LEU A 4 -7.46 -11.13 -36.86
C LEU A 4 -7.70 -12.19 -37.95
N GLU A 5 -8.96 -12.48 -38.28
CA GLU A 5 -9.34 -13.42 -39.34
C GLU A 5 -8.84 -13.04 -40.75
N GLN A 6 -8.48 -11.76 -40.97
CA GLN A 6 -7.98 -11.25 -42.26
C GLN A 6 -6.45 -11.22 -42.34
N MET A 7 -5.76 -11.67 -41.29
CA MET A 7 -4.31 -11.72 -41.21
C MET A 7 -3.78 -13.06 -41.74
N THR A 8 -2.57 -13.03 -42.29
CA THR A 8 -1.87 -14.27 -42.68
C THR A 8 -1.37 -15.03 -41.45
N ASN A 9 -1.09 -16.33 -41.59
CA ASN A 9 -0.54 -17.13 -40.51
C ASN A 9 0.78 -16.57 -39.96
N GLU A 10 1.64 -16.00 -40.81
CA GLU A 10 2.86 -15.32 -40.40
C GLU A 10 2.58 -14.07 -39.56
N GLN A 11 1.59 -13.25 -39.97
CA GLN A 11 1.17 -12.07 -39.24
C GLN A 11 0.57 -12.42 -37.87
N LEU A 12 -0.27 -13.45 -37.83
CA LEU A 12 -0.86 -13.99 -36.61
C LEU A 12 0.21 -14.53 -35.66
N THR A 13 1.17 -15.29 -36.18
CA THR A 13 2.29 -15.83 -35.39
C THR A 13 3.15 -14.72 -34.79
N TYR A 14 3.49 -13.70 -35.58
CA TYR A 14 4.21 -12.52 -35.09
C TYR A 14 3.45 -11.80 -33.98
N LEU A 15 2.15 -11.57 -34.19
CA LEU A 15 1.31 -10.85 -33.24
C LEU A 15 1.16 -11.63 -31.93
N LYS A 16 0.97 -12.95 -32.00
CA LYS A 16 0.98 -13.85 -30.85
C LYS A 16 2.28 -13.73 -30.06
N GLN A 17 3.43 -13.78 -30.71
CA GLN A 17 4.73 -13.66 -30.05
C GLN A 17 4.89 -12.31 -29.35
N LYS A 18 4.50 -11.22 -30.04
CA LYS A 18 4.54 -9.87 -29.48
C LYS A 18 3.66 -9.73 -28.24
N TRP A 19 2.39 -10.12 -28.33
CA TRP A 19 1.47 -10.05 -27.19
C TRP A 19 1.86 -10.99 -26.05
N SER A 20 2.47 -12.14 -26.37
CA SER A 20 3.02 -13.04 -25.34
C SER A 20 4.18 -12.41 -24.57
N ALA A 21 5.00 -11.60 -25.24
CA ALA A 21 6.06 -10.83 -24.57
C ALA A 21 5.47 -9.71 -23.71
N GLU A 22 4.53 -8.93 -24.26
CA GLU A 22 3.84 -7.86 -23.52
C GLU A 22 3.10 -8.40 -22.28
N ALA A 23 2.42 -9.54 -22.37
CA ALA A 23 1.74 -10.17 -21.23
C ALA A 23 2.72 -10.56 -20.11
N LYS A 24 3.93 -11.01 -20.46
CA LYS A 24 5.00 -11.31 -19.49
C LYS A 24 5.57 -10.05 -18.84
N GLU A 25 5.65 -8.94 -19.57
CA GLU A 25 6.07 -7.65 -19.01
C GLU A 25 5.02 -7.11 -18.05
N LEU A 26 3.75 -7.13 -18.43
CA LEU A 26 2.62 -6.76 -17.57
C LEU A 26 2.60 -7.61 -16.29
N ASP A 27 2.82 -8.92 -16.39
CA ASP A 27 2.91 -9.81 -15.23
C ASP A 27 4.00 -9.38 -14.24
N ARG A 28 5.19 -9.01 -14.73
CA ARG A 28 6.28 -8.50 -13.90
C ARG A 28 5.91 -7.18 -13.23
N ASP A 29 5.25 -6.28 -13.95
CA ASP A 29 4.88 -4.97 -13.43
C ASP A 29 3.72 -5.03 -12.42
N ILE A 30 2.79 -5.97 -12.60
CA ILE A 30 1.77 -6.32 -11.60
C ILE A 30 2.46 -6.78 -10.32
N VAL A 31 3.32 -7.81 -10.38
CA VAL A 31 4.00 -8.36 -9.21
C VAL A 31 4.82 -7.28 -8.49
N ARG A 32 5.57 -6.44 -9.23
CA ARG A 32 6.34 -5.34 -8.63
C ARG A 32 5.45 -4.33 -7.92
N SER A 33 4.30 -4.00 -8.51
CA SER A 33 3.37 -3.02 -7.95
C SER A 33 2.65 -3.58 -6.73
N GLU A 34 2.22 -4.84 -6.76
CA GLU A 34 1.66 -5.55 -5.61
C GLU A 34 2.65 -5.61 -4.45
N VAL A 35 3.90 -6.05 -4.69
CA VAL A 35 4.94 -6.10 -3.65
C VAL A 35 5.20 -4.74 -3.02
N ARG A 36 5.24 -3.67 -3.85
CA ARG A 36 5.40 -2.30 -3.34
C ARG A 36 4.21 -1.86 -2.49
N LEU A 37 2.99 -2.10 -2.94
CA LEU A 37 1.78 -1.74 -2.21
C LEU A 37 1.69 -2.50 -0.88
N THR A 38 1.90 -3.81 -0.88
CA THR A 38 1.94 -4.64 0.33
C THR A 38 3.00 -4.16 1.32
N SER A 39 4.20 -3.82 0.84
CA SER A 39 5.26 -3.30 1.69
C SER A 39 4.90 -1.95 2.33
N ARG A 40 4.20 -1.08 1.60
CA ARG A 40 3.75 0.22 2.11
C ARG A 40 2.60 0.07 3.12
N LEU A 41 1.64 -0.81 2.84
CA LEU A 41 0.55 -1.14 3.75
C LEU A 41 1.07 -1.73 5.07
N SER A 42 2.01 -2.67 5.00
CA SER A 42 2.62 -3.24 6.21
C SER A 42 3.36 -2.20 7.06
N ARG A 43 4.03 -1.22 6.43
CA ARG A 43 4.64 -0.10 7.15
C ARG A 43 3.58 0.79 7.79
N GLN A 44 2.52 1.12 7.06
CA GLN A 44 1.38 1.89 7.61
C GLN A 44 0.78 1.20 8.85
N GLU A 45 0.58 -0.12 8.82
CA GLU A 45 0.08 -0.88 9.97
C GLU A 45 1.02 -0.82 11.18
N MET A 46 2.33 -0.99 10.94
CA MET A 46 3.34 -0.87 12.00
C MET A 46 3.37 0.54 12.59
N ASP A 47 3.39 1.56 11.74
CA ASP A 47 3.40 2.97 12.12
C ASP A 47 2.15 3.31 12.96
N GLN A 48 0.98 2.83 12.54
CA GLN A 48 -0.27 3.05 13.27
C GLN A 48 -0.25 2.34 14.63
N SER A 49 0.28 1.12 14.70
CA SER A 49 0.42 0.40 15.96
C SER A 49 1.37 1.11 16.94
N GLU A 50 2.45 1.72 16.45
CA GLU A 50 3.37 2.50 17.28
C GLU A 50 2.70 3.79 17.80
N ILE A 51 1.95 4.49 16.94
CA ILE A 51 1.16 5.67 17.33
C ILE A 51 0.11 5.31 18.39
N ASP A 52 -0.58 4.18 18.21
CA ASP A 52 -1.62 3.75 19.15
C ASP A 52 -1.02 3.33 20.50
N ALA A 53 0.17 2.69 20.50
CA ALA A 53 0.91 2.43 21.73
C ALA A 53 1.29 3.73 22.46
N LEU A 54 1.81 4.73 21.74
CA LEU A 54 2.15 6.03 22.32
C LEU A 54 0.91 6.76 22.89
N LYS A 55 -0.26 6.63 22.25
CA LYS A 55 -1.53 7.17 22.78
C LYS A 55 -1.96 6.49 24.07
N VAL A 56 -1.77 5.17 24.18
CA VAL A 56 -2.05 4.43 25.42
C VAL A 56 -1.10 4.88 26.54
N ASP A 57 0.19 5.02 26.24
CA ASP A 57 1.18 5.52 27.19
C ASP A 57 0.88 6.94 27.65
N LEU A 58 0.44 7.81 26.73
CA LEU A 58 -0.01 9.16 27.04
C LEU A 58 -1.20 9.15 28.01
N ALA A 59 -2.24 8.36 27.71
CA ALA A 59 -3.41 8.24 28.56
C ALA A 59 -3.06 7.73 29.97
N ASN A 60 -2.15 6.76 30.06
CA ASN A 60 -1.64 6.25 31.35
C ASN A 60 -0.86 7.34 32.10
N ALA A 61 -0.02 8.10 31.40
CA ALA A 61 0.78 9.18 31.99
C ALA A 61 -0.09 10.34 32.49
N GLU A 62 -1.14 10.72 31.76
CA GLU A 62 -2.14 11.72 32.17
C GLU A 62 -2.95 11.24 33.37
N SER A 63 -3.33 9.96 33.40
CA SER A 63 -4.01 9.35 34.54
C SER A 63 -3.16 9.39 35.80
N LEU A 64 -1.87 9.02 35.69
CA LEU A 64 -0.93 9.10 36.81
C LEU A 64 -0.71 10.55 37.26
N LEU A 65 -0.57 11.50 36.33
CA LEU A 65 -0.48 12.92 36.66
C LEU A 65 -1.70 13.39 37.47
N THR A 66 -2.89 13.03 37.01
CA THR A 66 -4.15 13.34 37.71
C THR A 66 -4.16 12.76 39.12
N HIS A 67 -3.73 11.51 39.27
CA HIS A 67 -3.62 10.87 40.58
C HIS A 67 -2.62 11.59 41.50
N LEU A 68 -1.42 11.94 41.01
CA LEU A 68 -0.40 12.66 41.79
C LEU A 68 -0.90 14.02 42.27
N VAL A 69 -1.61 14.75 41.40
CA VAL A 69 -2.23 16.04 41.76
C VAL A 69 -3.31 15.84 42.82
N ASN A 70 -4.20 14.85 42.64
CA ASN A 70 -5.29 14.59 43.58
C ASN A 70 -4.84 14.05 44.94
N THR A 71 -3.71 13.35 44.98
CA THR A 71 -3.12 12.81 46.21
C THR A 71 -2.14 13.77 46.89
N SER A 72 -1.99 15.00 46.38
CA SER A 72 -1.05 15.99 46.91
C SER A 72 0.38 15.43 47.00
N ALA A 73 0.80 14.68 45.98
CA ALA A 73 2.17 14.18 45.87
C ALA A 73 3.17 15.35 45.82
N PRO A 74 4.46 15.12 46.14
CA PRO A 74 5.48 16.16 46.07
C PRO A 74 5.49 16.87 44.70
N GLN A 75 5.61 18.20 44.70
CA GLN A 75 5.58 19.00 43.47
C GLN A 75 6.63 18.53 42.45
N GLU A 76 7.81 18.09 42.91
CA GLU A 76 8.85 17.54 42.04
C GLU A 76 8.38 16.28 41.27
N MET A 77 7.55 15.43 41.89
CA MET A 77 6.97 14.26 41.20
C MET A 77 5.93 14.69 40.16
N ILE A 78 5.11 15.69 40.48
CA ILE A 78 4.13 16.27 39.56
C ILE A 78 4.85 16.88 38.34
N ASP A 79 5.91 17.64 38.58
CA ASP A 79 6.68 18.30 37.51
C ASP A 79 7.41 17.28 36.61
N LYS A 80 8.00 16.23 37.20
CA LYS A 80 8.58 15.11 36.43
C LYS A 80 7.53 14.40 35.58
N GLN A 81 6.35 14.17 36.14
CA GLN A 81 5.27 13.51 35.41
C GLN A 81 4.72 14.40 34.29
N ARG A 82 4.61 15.72 34.49
CA ARG A 82 4.25 16.67 33.42
C ARG A 82 5.25 16.65 32.28
N ALA A 83 6.55 16.69 32.59
CA ALA A 83 7.59 16.60 31.57
C ALA A 83 7.53 15.30 30.77
N LEU A 84 7.14 14.17 31.40
CA LEU A 84 6.92 12.91 30.72
C LEU A 84 5.69 12.97 29.78
N VAL A 85 4.57 13.52 30.25
CA VAL A 85 3.36 13.74 29.43
C VAL A 85 3.69 14.59 28.21
N ASP A 86 4.36 15.74 28.41
CA ASP A 86 4.75 16.64 27.32
C ASP A 86 5.66 15.94 26.31
N LYS A 87 6.61 15.13 26.79
CA LYS A 87 7.51 14.36 25.93
C LYS A 87 6.74 13.36 25.06
N ILE A 88 5.86 12.55 25.66
CA ILE A 88 5.06 11.55 24.92
C ILE A 88 4.13 12.26 23.92
N MET A 89 3.54 13.40 24.30
CA MET A 89 2.69 14.18 23.40
C MET A 89 3.46 14.68 22.18
N ILE A 90 4.69 15.18 22.34
CA ILE A 90 5.56 15.58 21.23
C ILE A 90 5.90 14.38 20.33
N GLU A 91 6.18 13.22 20.92
CA GLU A 91 6.46 12.00 20.16
C GLU A 91 5.22 11.58 19.33
N VAL A 92 4.02 11.56 19.93
CA VAL A 92 2.76 11.29 19.20
C VAL A 92 2.56 12.26 18.03
N GLU A 93 2.75 13.56 18.26
CA GLU A 93 2.60 14.56 17.20
C GLU A 93 3.63 14.39 16.07
N THR A 94 4.87 14.08 16.43
CA THR A 94 5.96 13.90 15.47
C THR A 94 5.72 12.66 14.63
N GLU A 95 5.33 11.53 15.25
CA GLU A 95 5.04 10.30 14.53
C GLU A 95 3.78 10.41 13.67
N SER A 96 2.77 11.13 14.14
CA SER A 96 1.53 11.36 13.39
C SER A 96 1.70 12.29 12.18
N LYS A 97 2.69 13.21 12.19
CA LYS A 97 2.94 14.17 11.10
C LYS A 97 4.12 13.78 10.20
N GLY A 98 5.07 13.02 10.72
CA GLY A 98 6.40 12.83 10.13
C GLY A 98 6.56 11.62 9.23
N ARG A 99 5.67 10.62 9.33
CA ARG A 99 5.75 9.44 8.46
C ARG A 99 4.98 9.71 7.17
N ASN A 100 5.64 9.47 6.04
CA ASN A 100 5.06 9.51 4.70
C ASN A 100 4.14 8.27 4.53
N VAL A 101 3.15 8.17 5.42
CA VAL A 101 2.24 7.04 5.55
C VAL A 101 1.37 7.03 4.30
N LEU A 102 1.31 5.87 3.65
CA LEU A 102 0.37 5.62 2.57
C LEU A 102 -1.04 5.96 3.07
N THR A 103 -1.70 6.94 2.48
CA THR A 103 -3.10 7.22 2.83
C THR A 103 -4.02 6.16 2.23
N ASP A 104 -5.23 6.00 2.77
CA ASP A 104 -6.22 5.07 2.20
C ASP A 104 -6.55 5.42 0.74
N GLU A 105 -6.58 6.71 0.40
CA GLU A 105 -6.78 7.19 -0.97
C GLU A 105 -5.60 6.81 -1.88
N GLU A 106 -4.36 7.00 -1.42
CA GLU A 106 -3.18 6.59 -2.18
C GLU A 106 -3.11 5.06 -2.35
N ALA A 107 -3.52 4.30 -1.34
CA ALA A 107 -3.61 2.85 -1.38
C ALA A 107 -4.63 2.40 -2.43
N TYR A 108 -5.81 3.03 -2.42
CA TYR A 108 -6.87 2.79 -3.39
C TYR A 108 -6.43 3.10 -4.82
N LEU A 109 -5.82 4.27 -5.06
CA LEU A 109 -5.33 4.65 -6.38
C LEU A 109 -4.24 3.69 -6.91
N GLN A 110 -3.35 3.20 -6.03
CA GLN A 110 -2.37 2.19 -6.41
C GLN A 110 -3.02 0.85 -6.74
N GLN A 111 -4.05 0.44 -5.98
CA GLN A 111 -4.80 -0.79 -6.29
C GLN A 111 -5.52 -0.69 -7.63
N VAL A 112 -6.15 0.45 -7.94
CA VAL A 112 -6.76 0.70 -9.25
C VAL A 112 -5.73 0.56 -10.38
N GLY A 113 -4.53 1.11 -10.21
CA GLY A 113 -3.45 0.96 -11.19
C GLY A 113 -3.02 -0.50 -11.39
N ILE A 114 -3.01 -1.32 -10.33
CA ILE A 114 -2.75 -2.77 -10.43
C ILE A 114 -3.87 -3.47 -11.20
N ASP A 115 -5.13 -3.11 -10.94
CA ASP A 115 -6.29 -3.70 -11.60
C ASP A 115 -6.33 -3.35 -13.10
N GLU A 116 -5.93 -2.14 -13.48
CA GLU A 116 -5.76 -1.73 -14.88
C GLU A 116 -4.70 -2.57 -15.59
N LEU A 117 -3.55 -2.83 -14.95
CA LEU A 117 -2.51 -3.71 -15.50
C LEU A 117 -3.03 -5.15 -15.70
N LYS A 118 -3.80 -5.67 -14.73
CA LYS A 118 -4.43 -6.99 -14.82
C LYS A 118 -5.40 -7.06 -15.99
N LEU A 119 -6.23 -6.03 -16.19
CA LEU A 119 -7.16 -5.95 -17.31
C LEU A 119 -6.42 -5.93 -18.66
N GLN A 120 -5.34 -5.15 -18.77
CA GLN A 120 -4.52 -5.11 -19.98
C GLN A 120 -3.89 -6.48 -20.27
N LYS A 121 -3.38 -7.16 -19.23
CA LYS A 121 -2.81 -8.51 -19.36
C LYS A 121 -3.87 -9.50 -19.86
N GLN A 122 -5.05 -9.51 -19.23
CA GLN A 122 -6.15 -10.39 -19.64
C GLN A 122 -6.54 -10.16 -21.10
N TYR A 123 -6.63 -8.90 -21.53
CA TYR A 123 -6.90 -8.58 -22.92
C TYR A 123 -5.85 -9.18 -23.88
N ARG A 124 -4.56 -9.16 -23.52
CA ARG A 124 -3.51 -9.80 -24.33
C ARG A 124 -3.66 -11.31 -24.38
N GLU A 125 -3.94 -11.94 -23.25
CA GLU A 125 -4.13 -13.40 -23.14
C GLU A 125 -5.36 -13.88 -23.93
N ASP A 126 -6.46 -13.14 -23.87
CA ASP A 126 -7.66 -13.42 -24.65
C ASP A 126 -7.37 -13.37 -26.16
N LYS A 127 -6.60 -12.35 -26.58
CA LYS A 127 -6.24 -12.18 -27.98
C LYS A 127 -5.24 -13.22 -28.48
N ILE A 128 -4.34 -13.70 -27.62
CA ILE A 128 -3.48 -14.85 -27.93
C ILE A 128 -4.32 -16.11 -28.14
N THR A 129 -5.33 -16.33 -27.28
CA THR A 129 -6.24 -17.49 -27.37
C THR A 129 -7.07 -17.45 -28.66
N GLU A 130 -7.54 -16.26 -29.06
CA GLU A 130 -8.24 -16.05 -30.34
C GLU A 130 -7.34 -16.39 -31.53
N ILE A 131 -6.07 -15.93 -31.52
CA ILE A 131 -5.10 -16.28 -32.57
C ILE A 131 -4.87 -17.78 -32.63
N ASP A 132 -4.73 -18.45 -31.49
CA ASP A 132 -4.50 -19.90 -31.44
C ASP A 132 -5.67 -20.68 -32.02
N THR A 133 -6.89 -20.20 -31.81
CA THR A 133 -8.09 -20.78 -32.43
C THR A 133 -8.07 -20.61 -33.95
N ILE A 134 -7.67 -19.45 -34.46
CA ILE A 134 -7.60 -19.17 -35.90
C ILE A 134 -6.49 -20.01 -36.57
N LEU A 135 -5.33 -20.13 -35.95
CA LEU A 135 -4.19 -20.89 -36.50
C LEU A 135 -4.43 -22.41 -36.49
N ALA A 136 -5.36 -22.89 -35.66
CA ALA A 136 -5.73 -24.30 -35.57
C ALA A 136 -6.88 -24.70 -36.52
N ALA A 137 -7.58 -23.73 -37.12
CA ALA A 137 -8.65 -23.92 -38.09
C ALA A 137 -8.11 -24.11 -39.51
#